data_AF-A0A183DU17-F1
#
_entry.id   AF-A0A183DU17-F1
#
_cell.length_a   1.000
_cell.length_b   1.000
_cell.length_c   1.000
_cell.angle_alpha   90.00
_cell.angle_beta   90.00
_cell.angle_gamma   90.00
#
_symmetry.space_group_name_H-M   'P 1'
#
loop_
_entity.id
_entity.type
_entity.pdbx_description
1 polymer ?
#
loop_
_entity_poly.entity_id
_entity_poly.type
_entity_poly.pdbx_seq_one_letter_code
_entity_poly.pdbx_strand_id
1 'polypeptide(L)'
;LDQMDTTVDVKPPSSPVPSKKEYFIGKTFVNVPRANTEIVGCMRDCMIEDWDIFEQMVDYCYRHVLFCESQYQPALFSEAPWNTKAKREKLTELMFEKYNVPAFYVVKNAVLTCYANGRTAGLILDSGATQTSAVPVFDGYCMTHGYQVRSPLSKYLYFAVRAMYSGLTVTGGNSLLMGFTERLNHDLAHKCPPTIKLRVYAAPTPMERRFGAWIGGSILASLGAFQQMWISRAEYDDEGKSIVTKKCA
;
A
#
# COMPACT_ATOMS: atom_id res chain seq x y z
N LEU A 1 11.54 -69.16 -19.75
CA LEU A 1 10.09 -69.37 -19.95
C LEU A 1 9.45 -69.55 -18.57
N ASP A 2 9.74 -68.69 -17.61
CA ASP A 2 9.34 -67.28 -17.46
C ASP A 2 8.15 -67.19 -16.53
N GLN A 3 8.44 -66.58 -15.38
CA GLN A 3 7.57 -66.29 -14.25
C GLN A 3 6.39 -65.41 -14.67
N MET A 4 5.25 -65.55 -13.99
CA MET A 4 4.38 -64.39 -13.74
C MET A 4 4.04 -64.36 -12.25
N ASP A 5 4.73 -63.45 -11.57
CA ASP A 5 4.44 -62.95 -10.25
C ASP A 5 3.07 -62.24 -10.27
N THR A 6 2.25 -62.47 -9.25
CA THR A 6 0.86 -61.95 -9.16
C THR A 6 0.71 -60.87 -8.09
N THR A 7 1.80 -60.22 -7.70
CA THR A 7 1.73 -58.99 -6.92
C THR A 7 1.25 -57.83 -7.78
N VAL A 8 -0.07 -57.64 -7.82
CA VAL A 8 -0.68 -56.39 -8.29
C VAL A 8 -0.23 -55.29 -7.32
N ASP A 9 0.57 -54.35 -7.80
CA ASP A 9 0.89 -53.11 -7.08
C ASP A 9 -0.40 -52.35 -6.79
N VAL A 10 -0.96 -52.55 -5.60
CA VAL A 10 -2.01 -51.69 -5.07
C VAL A 10 -1.34 -50.37 -4.73
N LYS A 11 -1.38 -49.42 -5.67
CA LYS A 11 -1.00 -48.03 -5.40
C LYS A 11 -1.81 -47.56 -4.17
N PRO A 12 -1.14 -47.07 -3.11
CA PRO A 12 -1.86 -46.49 -1.99
C PRO A 12 -2.73 -45.33 -2.49
N PRO A 13 -3.90 -45.07 -1.88
CA PRO A 13 -4.76 -43.97 -2.29
C PRO A 13 -3.94 -42.70 -2.26
N SER A 14 -3.73 -42.09 -3.43
CA SER A 14 -3.07 -40.80 -3.53
C SER A 14 -3.87 -39.81 -2.70
N SER A 15 -3.28 -39.33 -1.60
CA SER A 15 -3.76 -38.14 -0.90
C SER A 15 -4.07 -37.07 -1.96
N PRO A 16 -5.26 -36.42 -1.92
CA PRO A 16 -5.59 -35.40 -2.89
C PRO A 16 -4.53 -34.30 -2.81
N VAL A 17 -3.64 -34.27 -3.80
CA VAL A 17 -2.70 -33.16 -3.96
C VAL A 17 -3.59 -31.95 -4.22
N PRO A 18 -3.55 -30.91 -3.37
CA PRO A 18 -4.37 -29.73 -3.59
C PRO A 18 -4.02 -29.19 -4.98
N SER A 19 -5.03 -29.15 -5.87
CA SER A 19 -4.87 -28.65 -7.22
C SER A 19 -4.30 -27.23 -7.15
N LYS A 20 -3.14 -27.01 -7.79
CA LYS A 20 -2.49 -25.70 -7.82
C LYS A 20 -3.48 -24.69 -8.42
N LYS A 21 -3.88 -23.68 -7.62
CA LYS A 21 -4.77 -22.62 -8.10
C LYS A 21 -4.09 -21.87 -9.23
N GLU A 22 -4.78 -21.71 -10.35
CA GLU A 22 -4.32 -20.92 -11.48
C GLU A 22 -4.81 -19.48 -11.33
N TYR A 23 -3.90 -18.52 -11.53
CA TYR A 23 -4.20 -17.09 -11.36
C TYR A 23 -4.08 -16.36 -12.69
N PHE A 24 -5.11 -15.60 -13.05
CA PHE A 24 -5.09 -14.72 -14.21
C PHE A 24 -4.88 -13.27 -13.77
N ILE A 25 -3.68 -12.74 -13.98
CA ILE A 25 -3.29 -11.40 -13.52
C ILE A 25 -3.06 -10.47 -14.70
N GLY A 26 -3.56 -9.25 -14.59
CA GLY A 26 -3.39 -8.19 -15.58
C GLY A 26 -4.72 -7.58 -16.03
N LYS A 27 -4.65 -6.39 -16.64
CA LYS A 27 -5.83 -5.60 -17.02
C LYS A 27 -6.71 -6.32 -18.04
N THR A 28 -6.11 -7.04 -18.97
CA THR A 28 -6.84 -7.77 -20.02
C THR A 28 -7.62 -8.94 -19.44
N PHE A 29 -7.02 -9.68 -18.51
CA PHE A 29 -7.63 -10.91 -18.00
C PHE A 29 -8.86 -10.65 -17.15
N VAL A 30 -8.84 -9.61 -16.30
CA VAL A 30 -9.96 -9.26 -15.41
C VAL A 30 -11.24 -8.88 -16.19
N ASN A 31 -11.11 -8.34 -17.40
CA ASN A 31 -12.24 -7.89 -18.21
C ASN A 31 -12.89 -9.01 -19.06
N VAL A 32 -12.34 -10.22 -19.03
CA VAL A 32 -12.83 -11.35 -19.84
C VAL A 32 -13.54 -12.35 -18.92
N PRO A 33 -14.86 -12.54 -19.07
CA PRO A 33 -15.59 -13.56 -18.33
C PRO A 33 -15.06 -14.95 -18.67
N ARG A 34 -14.83 -15.78 -17.65
CA ARG A 34 -14.44 -17.18 -17.80
C ARG A 34 -15.32 -18.04 -16.91
N ALA A 35 -15.67 -19.22 -17.41
CA ALA A 35 -16.38 -20.21 -16.61
C ALA A 35 -15.49 -20.68 -15.45
N ASN A 36 -16.08 -20.92 -14.29
CA ASN A 36 -15.38 -21.42 -13.08
C ASN A 36 -14.26 -20.52 -12.55
N THR A 37 -14.33 -19.20 -12.79
CA THR A 37 -13.38 -18.23 -12.23
C THR A 37 -14.09 -17.19 -11.37
N GLU A 38 -13.45 -16.76 -10.29
CA GLU A 38 -13.89 -15.66 -9.45
C GLU A 38 -12.90 -14.49 -9.48
N ILE A 39 -13.40 -13.26 -9.27
CA ILE A 39 -12.56 -12.07 -9.12
C ILE A 39 -12.33 -11.84 -7.63
N VAL A 40 -11.08 -11.95 -7.22
CA VAL A 40 -10.64 -11.79 -5.83
C VAL A 40 -9.53 -10.74 -5.74
N GLY A 41 -9.56 -9.94 -4.67
CA GLY A 41 -8.50 -8.98 -4.35
C GLY A 41 -7.56 -9.52 -3.29
N CYS A 42 -6.27 -9.19 -3.38
CA CYS A 42 -5.28 -9.60 -2.37
C CYS A 42 -5.28 -8.72 -1.10
N MET A 43 -5.96 -7.58 -1.14
CA MET A 43 -5.98 -6.58 -0.07
C MET A 43 -7.37 -6.38 0.54
N ARG A 44 -7.41 -6.16 1.85
CA ARG A 44 -8.59 -5.71 2.61
C ARG A 44 -8.16 -4.62 3.58
N ASP A 45 -8.97 -3.57 3.75
CA ASP A 45 -8.64 -2.41 4.61
C ASP A 45 -7.24 -1.82 4.37
N CYS A 46 -6.83 -1.81 3.09
CA CYS A 46 -5.50 -1.39 2.62
C CYS A 46 -4.32 -2.18 3.20
N MET A 47 -4.55 -3.41 3.65
CA MET A 47 -3.54 -4.36 4.09
C MET A 47 -3.59 -5.62 3.23
N ILE A 48 -2.44 -6.27 3.06
CA ILE A 48 -2.35 -7.56 2.36
C ILE A 48 -2.99 -8.64 3.24
N GLU A 49 -3.94 -9.39 2.69
CA GLU A 49 -4.58 -10.55 3.33
C GLU A 49 -4.18 -11.84 2.63
N ASP A 50 -4.33 -11.89 1.31
CA ASP A 50 -3.96 -13.05 0.49
C ASP A 50 -2.56 -12.84 -0.10
N TRP A 51 -1.59 -13.51 0.51
CA TRP A 51 -0.18 -13.42 0.13
C TRP A 51 0.13 -14.18 -1.15
N ASP A 52 -0.60 -15.26 -1.44
CA ASP A 52 -0.40 -16.05 -2.66
C ASP A 52 -0.75 -15.21 -3.88
N ILE A 53 -1.90 -14.52 -3.85
CA ILE A 53 -2.30 -13.62 -4.94
C ILE A 53 -1.34 -12.42 -5.01
N PHE A 54 -0.95 -11.88 -3.86
CA PHE A 54 -0.03 -10.73 -3.81
C PHE A 54 1.32 -11.06 -4.45
N GLU A 55 1.89 -12.22 -4.15
CA GLU A 55 3.13 -12.70 -4.77
C GLU A 55 2.99 -12.82 -6.29
N GLN A 56 1.88 -13.39 -6.76
CA GLN A 56 1.62 -13.50 -8.19
C GLN A 56 1.48 -12.11 -8.85
N MET A 57 0.95 -11.11 -8.14
CA MET A 57 0.91 -9.72 -8.62
C MET A 57 2.29 -9.10 -8.70
N VAL A 58 3.16 -9.31 -7.69
CA VAL A 58 4.54 -8.82 -7.69
C VAL A 58 5.34 -9.46 -8.84
N ASP A 59 5.18 -10.76 -9.05
CA ASP A 59 5.75 -11.49 -10.19
C ASP A 59 5.30 -10.89 -11.52
N TYR A 60 4.01 -10.60 -11.67
CA TYR A 60 3.47 -9.95 -12.86
C TYR A 60 4.07 -8.56 -13.07
N CYS A 61 4.23 -7.78 -11.99
CA CYS A 61 4.84 -6.45 -12.05
C CYS A 61 6.29 -6.51 -12.55
N TYR A 62 7.14 -7.36 -12.00
CA TYR A 62 8.53 -7.49 -12.45
C TYR A 62 8.62 -7.97 -13.90
N ARG A 63 7.82 -8.97 -14.29
CA ARG A 63 7.91 -9.61 -15.63
C ARG A 63 7.26 -8.80 -16.75
N HIS A 64 6.10 -8.19 -16.50
CA HIS A 64 5.23 -7.64 -17.55
C HIS A 64 5.00 -6.13 -17.45
N VAL A 65 5.40 -5.48 -16.36
CA VAL A 65 5.23 -4.03 -16.18
C VAL A 65 6.59 -3.33 -16.15
N LEU A 66 7.48 -3.77 -15.26
CA LEU A 66 8.79 -3.14 -15.02
C LEU A 66 9.88 -3.69 -15.94
N PHE A 67 9.71 -4.92 -16.44
CA PHE A 67 10.69 -5.63 -17.28
C PHE A 67 12.09 -5.66 -16.62
N CYS A 68 12.13 -5.94 -15.32
CA CYS A 68 13.36 -5.99 -14.55
C CYS A 68 13.36 -7.18 -13.58
N GLU A 69 14.55 -7.64 -13.22
CA GLU A 69 14.73 -8.64 -12.18
C GLU A 69 14.86 -7.94 -10.82
N SER A 70 14.17 -8.47 -9.82
CA SER A 70 14.11 -7.91 -8.47
C SER A 70 15.48 -7.82 -7.78
N GLN A 71 16.40 -8.74 -8.10
CA GLN A 71 17.72 -8.80 -7.50
C GLN A 71 18.66 -7.63 -7.83
N TYR A 72 18.36 -6.87 -8.89
CA TYR A 72 19.23 -5.77 -9.33
C TYR A 72 18.72 -4.39 -8.90
N GLN A 73 17.55 -4.29 -8.26
CA GLN A 73 16.90 -3.01 -8.02
C GLN A 73 16.31 -2.93 -6.60
N PRO A 74 16.56 -1.85 -5.84
CA PRO A 74 15.86 -1.60 -4.58
C PRO A 74 14.34 -1.53 -4.77
N ALA A 75 13.59 -1.96 -3.76
CA ALA A 75 12.13 -1.92 -3.78
C ALA A 75 11.58 -0.98 -2.71
N LEU A 76 10.65 -0.10 -3.11
CA LEU A 76 9.90 0.79 -2.22
C LEU A 76 8.42 0.42 -2.29
N PHE A 77 7.83 0.16 -1.13
CA PHE A 77 6.39 -0.09 -1.00
C PHE A 77 5.71 0.99 -0.17
N SER A 78 4.51 1.39 -0.59
CA SER A 78 3.62 2.20 0.23
C SER A 78 2.75 1.32 1.13
N GLU A 79 2.50 1.75 2.36
CA GLU A 79 1.59 1.05 3.27
C GLU A 79 0.57 1.99 3.93
N ALA A 80 -0.48 1.39 4.51
CA ALA A 80 -1.42 2.13 5.33
C ALA A 80 -0.79 2.49 6.70
N PRO A 81 -1.13 3.64 7.31
CA PRO A 81 -0.56 4.07 8.61
C PRO A 81 -0.85 3.15 9.80
N TRP A 82 -1.82 2.25 9.65
CA TRP A 82 -2.24 1.30 10.68
C TRP A 82 -1.88 -0.14 10.33
N ASN A 83 -0.98 -0.33 9.37
CA ASN A 83 -0.51 -1.66 9.03
C ASN A 83 0.11 -2.34 10.27
N THR A 84 -0.10 -3.64 10.39
CA THR A 84 0.36 -4.40 11.56
C THR A 84 1.84 -4.76 11.43
N LYS A 85 2.57 -4.78 12.55
CA LYS A 85 3.96 -5.23 12.58
C LYS A 85 4.17 -6.58 11.87
N ALA A 86 3.33 -7.56 12.16
CA ALA A 86 3.43 -8.90 11.56
C ALA A 86 3.34 -8.88 10.02
N LYS A 87 2.43 -8.09 9.44
CA LYS A 87 2.32 -7.96 7.98
C LYS A 87 3.50 -7.22 7.36
N ARG A 88 4.06 -6.23 8.07
CA ARG A 88 5.26 -5.50 7.62
C ARG A 88 6.46 -6.42 7.58
N GLU A 89 6.68 -7.18 8.66
CA GLU A 89 7.74 -8.19 8.75
C GLU A 89 7.60 -9.25 7.67
N LYS A 90 6.38 -9.74 7.41
CA LYS A 90 6.12 -10.72 6.34
C LYS A 90 6.41 -10.16 4.94
N LEU A 91 6.06 -8.89 4.68
CA LEU A 91 6.41 -8.23 3.42
C LEU A 91 7.94 -8.09 3.26
N THR A 92 8.63 -7.69 4.33
CA THR A 92 10.09 -7.58 4.34
C THR A 92 10.76 -8.92 4.08
N GLU A 93 10.34 -9.97 4.78
CA GLU A 93 10.80 -11.35 4.59
C GLU A 93 10.60 -11.78 3.14
N LEU A 94 9.40 -11.58 2.58
CA LEU A 94 9.09 -11.93 1.20
C LEU A 94 10.02 -11.24 0.20
N MET A 95 10.23 -9.93 0.33
CA MET A 95 11.05 -9.16 -0.61
C MET A 95 12.53 -9.55 -0.54
N PHE A 96 13.04 -9.81 0.66
CA PHE A 96 14.41 -10.23 0.83
C PHE A 96 14.62 -11.70 0.45
N GLU A 97 13.84 -12.63 0.97
CA GLU A 97 14.11 -14.06 0.83
C GLU A 97 13.67 -14.63 -0.51
N LYS A 98 12.47 -14.27 -1.00
CA LYS A 98 11.96 -14.77 -2.28
C LYS A 98 12.47 -13.94 -3.46
N TYR A 99 12.38 -12.61 -3.35
CA TYR A 99 12.71 -11.69 -4.44
C TYR A 99 14.18 -11.24 -4.45
N ASN A 100 14.95 -11.56 -3.41
CA ASN A 100 16.38 -11.25 -3.32
C ASN A 100 16.72 -9.77 -3.59
N VAL A 101 15.87 -8.84 -3.16
CA VAL A 101 16.12 -7.42 -3.40
C VAL A 101 17.39 -6.95 -2.66
N PRO A 102 18.19 -6.04 -3.26
CA PRO A 102 19.41 -5.54 -2.64
C PRO A 102 19.12 -4.58 -1.47
N ALA A 103 18.00 -3.86 -1.54
CA ALA A 103 17.51 -3.00 -0.49
C ALA A 103 15.98 -2.87 -0.54
N PHE A 104 15.37 -2.64 0.61
CA PHE A 104 13.94 -2.55 0.77
C PHE A 104 13.55 -1.40 1.70
N TYR A 105 12.45 -0.71 1.39
CA TYR A 105 11.87 0.27 2.29
C TYR A 105 10.34 0.28 2.18
N VAL A 106 9.67 0.45 3.30
CA VAL A 106 8.22 0.63 3.35
C VAL A 106 7.89 1.98 3.99
N VAL A 107 6.92 2.69 3.44
CA VAL A 107 6.59 4.05 3.89
C VAL A 107 5.09 4.30 3.81
N LYS A 108 4.58 5.08 4.76
CA LYS A 108 3.14 5.36 4.86
C LYS A 108 2.67 6.21 3.67
N ASN A 109 1.57 5.80 3.04
CA ASN A 109 0.98 6.49 1.89
C ASN A 109 0.68 7.99 2.13
N ALA A 110 0.29 8.36 3.35
CA ALA A 110 0.03 9.75 3.74
C ALA A 110 1.30 10.60 3.70
N VAL A 111 2.42 10.07 4.19
CA VAL A 111 3.72 10.76 4.14
C VAL A 111 4.16 10.99 2.70
N LEU A 112 4.04 9.95 1.86
CA LEU A 112 4.33 10.08 0.43
C LEU A 112 3.45 11.14 -0.24
N THR A 113 2.15 11.17 0.06
CA THR A 113 1.24 12.19 -0.48
C THR A 113 1.64 13.59 -0.04
N CYS A 114 2.11 13.77 1.19
CA CYS A 114 2.68 15.02 1.68
C CYS A 114 3.87 15.46 0.83
N TYR A 115 4.83 14.56 0.59
CA TYR A 115 5.99 14.83 -0.25
C TYR A 115 5.61 15.19 -1.69
N ALA A 116 4.64 14.49 -2.28
CA ALA A 116 4.14 14.79 -3.63
C ALA A 116 3.56 16.20 -3.77
N ASN A 117 3.04 16.77 -2.67
CA ASN A 117 2.49 18.12 -2.63
C ASN A 117 3.50 19.17 -2.13
N GLY A 118 4.78 18.80 -1.99
CA GLY A 118 5.83 19.70 -1.52
C GLY A 118 5.64 20.15 -0.06
N ARG A 119 5.03 19.31 0.78
CA ARG A 119 4.72 19.63 2.18
C ARG A 119 5.31 18.61 3.13
N THR A 120 5.88 19.08 4.23
CA THR A 120 6.38 18.22 5.32
C THR A 120 5.35 17.99 6.42
N ALA A 121 4.29 18.81 6.47
CA ALA A 121 3.21 18.67 7.44
C ALA A 121 1.84 19.04 6.86
N GLY A 122 0.80 18.33 7.29
CA GLY A 122 -0.59 18.54 6.85
C GLY A 122 -1.51 17.39 7.19
N LEU A 123 -2.82 17.65 7.13
CA LEU A 123 -3.82 16.60 7.23
C LEU A 123 -4.09 16.02 5.85
N ILE A 124 -3.81 14.74 5.64
CA ILE A 124 -4.06 14.05 4.38
C ILE A 124 -5.42 13.36 4.43
N LEU A 125 -6.34 13.78 3.58
CA LEU A 125 -7.61 13.10 3.32
C LEU A 125 -7.49 12.26 2.05
N ASP A 126 -7.36 10.96 2.22
CA ASP A 126 -7.29 9.99 1.13
C ASP A 126 -8.63 9.26 0.98
N SER A 127 -9.33 9.51 -0.12
CA SER A 127 -10.57 8.81 -0.47
C SER A 127 -10.32 7.83 -1.63
N GLY A 128 -9.95 6.60 -1.26
CA GLY A 128 -9.66 5.50 -2.17
C GLY A 128 -10.86 4.59 -2.44
N ALA A 129 -10.63 3.47 -3.13
CA ALA A 129 -11.69 2.55 -3.54
C ALA A 129 -12.35 1.81 -2.37
N THR A 130 -11.56 1.34 -1.40
CA THR A 130 -12.06 0.55 -0.26
C THR A 130 -12.40 1.39 0.96
N GLN A 131 -11.80 2.58 1.08
CA GLN A 131 -11.88 3.37 2.31
C GLN A 131 -11.61 4.85 2.06
N THR A 132 -12.03 5.66 3.03
CA THR A 132 -11.58 7.04 3.16
C THR A 132 -10.94 7.25 4.53
N SER A 133 -9.74 7.84 4.54
CA SER A 133 -8.96 8.08 5.73
C SER A 133 -8.49 9.52 5.85
N ALA A 134 -8.49 10.06 7.07
CA ALA A 134 -7.83 11.32 7.39
C ALA A 134 -6.63 11.05 8.30
N VAL A 135 -5.42 11.40 7.84
CA VAL A 135 -4.15 11.08 8.50
C VAL A 135 -3.32 12.36 8.66
N PRO A 136 -3.10 12.83 9.90
CA PRO A 136 -2.19 13.94 10.15
C PRO A 136 -0.73 13.49 9.97
N VAL A 137 0.02 14.28 9.20
CA VAL A 137 1.45 14.12 8.97
C VAL A 137 2.17 15.34 9.53
N PHE A 138 3.16 15.13 10.39
CA PHE A 138 4.01 16.17 10.95
C PHE A 138 5.47 15.80 10.74
N ASP A 139 6.24 16.68 10.11
CA ASP A 139 7.67 16.51 9.86
C ASP A 139 8.03 15.15 9.23
N GLY A 140 7.20 14.68 8.29
CA GLY A 140 7.39 13.38 7.64
C GLY A 140 6.90 12.16 8.43
N TYR A 141 6.32 12.34 9.62
CA TYR A 141 5.78 11.25 10.44
C TYR A 141 4.25 11.29 10.50
N CYS A 142 3.59 10.14 10.37
CA CYS A 142 2.15 10.04 10.65
C CYS A 142 1.91 10.07 12.16
N MET A 143 1.06 10.97 12.63
CA MET A 143 0.60 10.95 14.02
C MET A 143 -0.49 9.87 14.16
N THR A 144 -0.12 8.73 14.75
CA THR A 144 -0.96 7.52 14.86
C THR A 144 -1.90 7.54 16.07
N HIS A 145 -1.53 8.22 17.14
CA HIS A 145 -2.34 8.27 18.37
C HIS A 145 -3.46 9.32 18.26
N GLY A 146 -4.71 8.85 18.14
CA GLY A 146 -5.93 9.63 18.45
C GLY A 146 -6.59 10.43 17.32
N TYR A 147 -5.97 10.54 16.14
CA TYR A 147 -6.44 11.45 15.07
C TYR A 147 -6.71 10.77 13.72
N GLN A 148 -6.53 9.45 13.62
CA GLN A 148 -6.83 8.72 12.40
C GLN A 148 -8.33 8.42 12.31
N VAL A 149 -8.97 9.02 11.31
CA VAL A 149 -10.39 8.80 11.06
C VAL A 149 -10.53 7.79 9.95
N ARG A 150 -11.13 6.64 10.27
CA ARG A 150 -11.75 5.77 9.26
C ARG A 150 -13.24 6.08 9.31
N SER A 151 -13.86 6.19 8.14
CA SER A 151 -15.28 6.54 7.93
C SER A 151 -16.20 6.18 9.12
N PRO A 152 -17.12 7.08 9.57
CA PRO A 152 -17.61 8.29 8.88
C PRO A 152 -16.75 9.56 9.10
N LEU A 153 -16.42 10.25 7.99
CA LEU A 153 -15.55 11.45 7.97
C LEU A 153 -16.06 12.62 8.84
N SER A 154 -17.38 12.74 9.02
CA SER A 154 -18.00 14.03 9.34
C SER A 154 -17.87 14.45 10.81
N LYS A 155 -17.67 13.53 11.75
CA LYS A 155 -17.54 13.81 13.19
C LYS A 155 -16.08 13.92 13.64
N TYR A 156 -15.20 13.12 13.07
CA TYR A 156 -13.81 13.02 13.57
C TYR A 156 -12.82 13.89 12.80
N LEU A 157 -13.16 14.34 11.58
CA LEU A 157 -12.33 15.29 10.83
C LEU A 157 -12.11 16.61 11.61
N TYR A 158 -13.09 17.02 12.42
CA TYR A 158 -12.97 18.16 13.33
C TYR A 158 -11.80 18.02 14.32
N PHE A 159 -11.66 16.87 14.97
CA PHE A 159 -10.60 16.64 15.96
C PHE A 159 -9.21 16.59 15.32
N ALA A 160 -9.09 15.99 14.14
CA ALA A 160 -7.85 15.94 13.38
C ALA A 160 -7.44 17.32 12.82
N VAL A 161 -8.41 18.12 12.36
CA VAL A 161 -8.18 19.50 11.89
C VAL A 161 -7.70 20.40 13.01
N ARG A 162 -8.21 20.23 14.24
CA ARG A 162 -7.79 21.02 15.39
C ARG A 162 -6.33 20.75 15.80
N ALA A 163 -5.81 19.57 15.47
CA ALA A 163 -4.42 19.20 15.72
C ALA A 163 -3.43 19.71 14.65
N MET A 164 -3.90 20.06 13.44
CA MET A 164 -3.05 20.51 12.34
C MET A 164 -3.56 21.76 11.63
N TYR A 165 -2.90 22.88 11.92
CA TYR A 165 -3.22 24.20 11.37
C TYR A 165 -2.66 24.46 9.96
N SER A 166 -1.93 23.51 9.34
CA SER A 166 -1.24 23.71 8.06
C SER A 166 -2.10 23.45 6.81
N GLY A 167 -3.36 23.02 6.99
CA GLY A 167 -4.34 22.79 5.93
C GLY A 167 -4.56 21.31 5.59
N LEU A 168 -5.60 21.06 4.79
CA LEU A 168 -6.11 19.74 4.42
C LEU A 168 -5.76 19.44 2.97
N THR A 169 -4.95 18.41 2.73
CA THR A 169 -4.65 17.92 1.37
C THR A 169 -5.58 16.76 1.05
N VAL A 170 -6.28 16.84 -0.08
CA VAL A 170 -7.23 15.83 -0.55
C VAL A 170 -6.61 15.02 -1.69
N THR A 171 -6.67 13.70 -1.57
CA THR A 171 -6.13 12.72 -2.53
C THR A 171 -7.09 11.54 -2.71
N GLY A 172 -6.80 10.67 -3.68
CA GLY A 172 -7.54 9.43 -3.92
C GLY A 172 -8.62 9.56 -5.00
N GLY A 173 -8.99 8.44 -5.62
CA GLY A 173 -9.86 8.41 -6.79
C GLY A 173 -11.27 8.97 -6.56
N ASN A 174 -11.85 8.76 -5.37
CA ASN A 174 -13.19 9.26 -5.04
C ASN A 174 -13.23 10.77 -4.79
N SER A 175 -12.08 11.41 -4.55
CA SER A 175 -11.98 12.88 -4.48
C SER A 175 -12.13 13.58 -5.83
N LEU A 176 -12.20 12.82 -6.93
CA LEU A 176 -12.42 13.31 -8.29
C LEU A 176 -13.90 13.46 -8.65
N LEU A 177 -14.80 13.10 -7.73
CA LEU A 177 -16.23 13.40 -7.89
C LEU A 177 -16.43 14.91 -8.03
N MET A 178 -17.25 15.30 -9.00
CA MET A 178 -17.55 16.71 -9.27
C MET A 178 -18.13 17.39 -8.03
N GLY A 179 -17.58 18.54 -7.65
CA GLY A 179 -18.04 19.29 -6.48
C GLY A 179 -17.52 18.77 -5.12
N PHE A 180 -16.69 17.72 -5.09
CA PHE A 180 -16.24 17.10 -3.84
C PHE A 180 -15.47 18.10 -2.95
N THR A 181 -14.52 18.84 -3.53
CA THR A 181 -13.69 19.80 -2.81
C THR A 181 -14.50 21.00 -2.33
N GLU A 182 -15.44 21.48 -3.14
CA GLU A 182 -16.33 22.59 -2.85
C GLU A 182 -17.25 22.25 -1.69
N ARG A 183 -17.88 21.06 -1.76
CA ARG A 183 -18.75 20.55 -0.69
C ARG A 183 -17.98 20.34 0.61
N LEU A 184 -16.80 19.74 0.53
CA LEU A 184 -15.94 19.53 1.68
C LEU A 184 -15.55 20.87 2.33
N ASN A 185 -15.17 21.86 1.52
CA ASN A 185 -14.81 23.19 2.00
C ASN A 185 -16.00 23.90 2.66
N HIS A 186 -17.20 23.80 2.07
CA HIS A 186 -18.43 24.32 2.65
C HIS A 186 -18.75 23.68 4.01
N ASP A 187 -18.71 22.34 4.11
CA ASP A 187 -18.99 21.63 5.36
C ASP A 187 -17.96 21.94 6.45
N LEU A 188 -16.69 22.11 6.06
CA LEU A 188 -15.62 22.51 6.97
C LEU A 188 -15.78 23.95 7.45
N ALA A 189 -16.13 24.89 6.58
CA ALA A 189 -16.37 26.28 6.94
C ALA A 189 -17.51 26.42 7.97
N HIS A 190 -18.55 25.59 7.88
CA HIS A 190 -19.66 25.59 8.84
C HIS A 190 -19.33 24.88 10.17
N LYS A 191 -18.41 23.91 10.18
CA LYS A 191 -18.07 23.13 11.38
C LYS A 191 -16.86 23.67 12.15
N CYS A 192 -15.96 24.39 11.48
CA CYS A 192 -14.80 24.98 12.10
C CYS A 192 -15.17 26.32 12.77
N PRO A 193 -14.62 26.63 13.96
CA PRO A 193 -14.76 27.96 14.55
C PRO A 193 -14.29 29.05 13.57
N PRO A 194 -14.90 30.25 13.56
CA PRO A 194 -14.51 31.34 12.67
C PRO A 194 -13.05 31.79 12.80
N THR A 195 -12.41 31.47 13.94
CA THR A 195 -11.00 31.74 14.21
C THR A 195 -10.04 30.80 13.45
N ILE A 196 -10.52 29.65 12.96
CA ILE A 196 -9.73 28.68 12.22
C ILE A 196 -10.02 28.83 10.72
N LYS A 197 -9.06 29.38 9.98
CA LYS A 197 -9.09 29.42 8.52
C LYS A 197 -8.47 28.15 7.94
N LEU A 198 -9.29 27.11 7.76
CA LEU A 198 -8.82 25.89 7.11
C LEU A 198 -8.76 26.07 5.59
N ARG A 199 -7.64 25.67 4.99
CA ARG A 199 -7.48 25.64 3.52
C ARG A 199 -7.49 24.21 3.02
N VAL A 200 -8.34 23.94 2.05
CA VAL A 200 -8.39 22.66 1.34
C VAL A 200 -7.49 22.78 0.10
N TYR A 201 -6.55 21.85 -0.01
CA TYR A 201 -5.64 21.69 -1.14
C TYR A 201 -5.98 20.40 -1.85
N ALA A 202 -5.96 20.42 -3.17
CA ALA A 202 -6.08 19.23 -4.00
C ALA A 202 -5.15 19.41 -5.20
N ALA A 203 -4.50 18.33 -5.63
CA ALA A 203 -3.65 18.38 -6.80
C ALA A 203 -4.49 18.76 -8.04
N PRO A 204 -3.96 19.63 -8.93
CA PRO A 204 -4.74 20.23 -10.01
C PRO A 204 -5.18 19.19 -11.04
N THR A 205 -4.33 18.21 -11.34
CA THR A 205 -4.68 17.15 -12.30
C THR A 205 -5.30 15.93 -11.61
N PRO A 206 -6.27 15.26 -12.26
CA PRO A 206 -6.82 14.01 -11.75
C PRO A 206 -5.78 12.92 -11.51
N MET A 207 -4.72 12.88 -12.34
CA MET A 207 -3.65 11.89 -12.23
C MET A 207 -2.81 12.12 -10.97
N GLU A 208 -2.37 13.34 -10.72
CA GLU A 208 -1.60 13.66 -9.50
C GLU A 208 -2.43 13.42 -8.24
N ARG A 209 -3.72 13.73 -8.28
CA ARG A 209 -4.62 13.51 -7.14
C ARG A 209 -4.90 12.03 -6.90
N ARG A 210 -5.00 11.22 -7.95
CA ARG A 210 -5.23 9.78 -7.82
C ARG A 210 -3.97 9.03 -7.39
N PHE A 211 -2.80 9.44 -7.87
CA PHE A 211 -1.54 8.73 -7.70
C PHE A 211 -0.54 9.49 -6.80
N GLY A 212 -1.02 10.40 -5.94
CA GLY A 212 -0.16 11.24 -5.11
C GLY A 212 0.85 10.45 -4.27
N ALA A 213 0.44 9.36 -3.62
CA ALA A 213 1.37 8.51 -2.89
C ALA A 213 2.44 7.87 -3.79
N TRP A 214 2.08 7.44 -5.01
CA TRP A 214 3.04 6.86 -5.95
C TRP A 214 4.05 7.90 -6.44
N ILE A 215 3.58 9.11 -6.77
CA ILE A 215 4.45 10.25 -7.14
C ILE A 215 5.39 10.59 -5.98
N GLY A 216 4.86 10.64 -4.76
CA GLY A 216 5.66 10.86 -3.55
C GLY A 216 6.73 9.80 -3.33
N GLY A 217 6.41 8.53 -3.61
CA GLY A 217 7.37 7.43 -3.57
C GLY A 217 8.49 7.62 -4.58
N SER A 218 8.16 8.05 -5.80
CA SER A 218 9.15 8.37 -6.84
C SER A 218 10.06 9.52 -6.45
N ILE A 219 9.51 10.58 -5.84
CA ILE A 219 10.30 11.72 -5.33
C ILE A 219 11.23 11.24 -4.21
N LEU A 220 10.69 10.52 -3.22
CA LEU A 220 11.43 10.01 -2.08
C LEU A 220 12.59 9.10 -2.51
N ALA A 221 12.34 8.16 -3.42
CA ALA A 221 13.35 7.24 -3.94
C ALA A 221 14.47 7.95 -4.72
N SER A 222 14.20 9.17 -5.22
CA SER A 222 15.15 9.97 -5.99
C SER A 222 15.98 10.94 -5.13
N LEU A 223 15.73 11.00 -3.81
CA LEU A 223 16.53 11.83 -2.90
C LEU A 223 17.87 11.16 -2.60
N GLY A 224 18.98 11.88 -2.70
CA GLY A 224 20.31 11.33 -2.40
C GLY A 224 20.43 10.79 -0.97
N ALA A 225 19.74 11.39 -0.01
CA ALA A 225 19.69 10.92 1.39
C ALA A 225 18.88 9.62 1.57
N PHE A 226 18.04 9.23 0.61
CA PHE A 226 17.18 8.05 0.73
C PHE A 226 17.98 6.75 0.84
N GLN A 227 19.16 6.69 0.24
CA GLN A 227 20.06 5.54 0.32
C GLN A 227 20.51 5.21 1.76
N GLN A 228 20.44 6.18 2.66
CA GLN A 228 20.76 5.99 4.08
C GLN A 228 19.55 5.48 4.90
N MET A 229 18.34 5.58 4.34
CA MET A 229 17.09 5.25 5.05
C MET A 229 16.62 3.82 4.80
N TRP A 230 16.88 3.26 3.60
CA TRP A 230 16.43 1.91 3.29
C TRP A 230 17.12 0.85 4.14
N ILE A 231 16.52 -0.34 4.16
CA ILE A 231 17.10 -1.54 4.77
C ILE A 231 17.94 -2.20 3.68
N SER A 232 19.24 -2.34 3.89
CA SER A 232 20.10 -3.12 3.00
C SER A 232 19.98 -4.61 3.29
N ARG A 233 20.38 -5.46 2.33
CA ARG A 233 20.48 -6.90 2.53
C ARG A 233 21.36 -7.29 3.73
N ALA A 234 22.51 -6.63 3.91
CA ALA A 234 23.38 -6.89 5.06
C ALA A 234 22.68 -6.63 6.39
N GLU A 235 21.96 -5.52 6.53
CA GLU A 235 21.22 -5.21 7.75
C GLU A 235 20.05 -6.17 7.99
N TYR A 236 19.41 -6.67 6.91
CA TYR A 236 18.40 -7.73 7.03
C TYR A 236 19.02 -9.06 7.50
N ASP A 237 20.19 -9.43 6.99
CA ASP A 237 20.83 -10.69 7.37
C ASP A 237 21.30 -10.67 8.85
N ASP A 238 21.62 -9.49 9.38
CA ASP A 238 22.00 -9.31 10.80
C ASP A 238 20.80 -9.27 11.76
N GLU A 239 19.73 -8.54 11.44
CA GLU A 239 18.59 -8.29 12.34
C GLU A 239 17.30 -9.06 11.99
N GLY A 240 17.27 -9.68 10.82
CA GLY A 240 16.10 -10.30 10.21
C GLY A 240 14.99 -9.30 9.89
N LYS A 241 13.79 -9.84 9.62
CA LYS A 241 12.59 -9.06 9.27
C LYS A 241 12.17 -7.99 10.28
N SER A 242 12.58 -8.11 11.55
CA SER A 242 12.18 -7.17 12.61
C SER A 242 12.70 -5.75 12.39
N ILE A 243 13.78 -5.60 11.62
CA ILE A 243 14.42 -4.31 11.29
C ILE A 243 13.48 -3.31 10.63
N VAL A 244 12.46 -3.78 9.90
CA VAL A 244 11.45 -2.90 9.28
C VAL A 244 10.71 -2.05 10.32
N THR A 245 10.54 -2.57 11.54
CA THR A 245 9.87 -1.83 12.61
C THR A 245 10.77 -0.73 13.18
N LYS A 246 12.09 -0.90 13.11
CA LYS A 246 13.08 0.06 13.62
C LYS A 246 13.37 1.16 12.61
N LYS A 247 13.58 0.80 11.33
CA LYS A 247 13.98 1.73 10.27
C LYS A 247 12.80 2.43 9.58
N CYS A 248 11.67 1.75 9.41
CA CYS A 248 10.50 2.30 8.74
C CYS A 248 9.46 2.71 9.80
N ALA A 249 9.54 3.92 10.33
CA ALA A 249 8.68 4.36 11.45
C ALA A 249 7.27 4.82 11.05
#